data_AF-A0A920RUT3-F1
#
_entry.id   AF-A0A920RUT3-F1
#
_cell.length_a   1.000
_cell.length_b   1.000
_cell.length_c   1.000
_cell.angle_alpha   90.00
_cell.angle_beta   90.00
_cell.angle_gamma   90.00
#
_symmetry.space_group_name_H-M   'P 1'
#
loop_
_entity.id
_entity.type
_entity.pdbx_description
1 polymer ?
#
loop_
_entity_poly.entity_id
_entity_poly.type
_entity_poly.pdbx_seq_one_letter_code
_entity_poly.pdbx_strand_id
1 'polypeptide(L)'
;MAEARRRYPEGDIPVSEHPIIRSVEACYKSSSKAVMLAKKYDSKLHVLHLTSQKELGLFSTGDPCKKNVTAEVCVHHLHFDESYYESMGSKIVCNPAIKTSRIGML
;
A
#
# COMPACT_ATOMS: atom_id res chain seq x y z
N MET A 1 13.22 -7.30 1.08
CA MET A 1 13.61 -8.65 0.62
C MET A 1 15.05 -9.00 1.00
N ALA A 2 16.06 -8.24 0.57
CA ALA A 2 17.46 -8.54 0.94
C ALA A 2 17.69 -8.59 2.46
N GLU A 3 17.07 -7.67 3.20
CA GLU A 3 17.11 -7.67 4.67
C GLU A 3 16.41 -8.89 5.30
N ALA A 4 15.23 -9.27 4.79
CA ALA A 4 14.55 -10.48 5.23
C ALA A 4 15.41 -11.73 4.96
N ARG A 5 16.05 -11.86 3.78
CA ARG A 5 16.98 -12.96 3.50
C ARG A 5 18.17 -13.01 4.45
N ARG A 6 18.65 -11.86 4.94
CA ARG A 6 19.70 -11.82 5.98
C ARG A 6 19.20 -12.26 7.35
N ARG A 7 17.95 -11.96 7.70
CA ARG A 7 17.32 -12.39 8.95
C ARG A 7 16.94 -13.87 8.97
N TYR A 8 16.61 -14.42 7.80
CA TYR A 8 16.25 -15.82 7.59
C TYR A 8 17.20 -16.48 6.57
N PRO A 9 18.47 -16.75 6.94
CA PRO A 9 19.50 -17.21 6.01
C PRO A 9 19.35 -18.69 5.59
N GLU A 10 18.83 -19.54 6.49
CA GLU A 10 18.80 -21.01 6.34
C GLU A 10 17.37 -21.56 6.19
N GLY A 11 16.37 -20.70 5.92
CA GLY A 11 14.97 -21.12 5.90
C GLY A 11 14.03 -20.21 5.12
N ASP A 12 12.76 -20.61 5.09
CA ASP A 12 11.72 -19.83 4.44
C ASP A 12 11.43 -18.54 5.22
N ILE A 13 11.22 -17.46 4.46
CA ILE A 13 10.83 -16.17 5.02
C ILE A 13 9.36 -16.28 5.48
N PRO A 14 9.05 -16.03 6.77
CA PRO A 14 7.67 -16.08 7.27
C PRO A 14 6.74 -15.13 6.51
N VAL A 15 5.47 -15.50 6.37
CA VAL A 15 4.47 -14.65 5.67
C VAL A 15 4.29 -13.28 6.35
N SER A 16 4.50 -13.19 7.66
CA SER A 16 4.47 -11.94 8.43
C SER A 16 5.53 -10.92 7.97
N GLU A 17 6.55 -11.35 7.22
CA GLU A 17 7.54 -10.45 6.61
C GLU A 17 7.06 -9.77 5.34
N HIS A 18 5.96 -10.24 4.73
CA HIS A 18 5.40 -9.68 3.50
C HIS A 18 5.12 -8.17 3.57
N PRO A 19 4.44 -7.62 4.60
CA PRO A 19 4.24 -6.17 4.73
C PRO A 19 5.54 -5.38 4.95
N ILE A 20 6.57 -5.99 5.55
CA ILE A 20 7.89 -5.35 5.74
C ILE A 20 8.66 -5.31 4.43
N ILE A 21 8.58 -6.38 3.64
CA ILE A 21 9.19 -6.46 2.31
C ILE A 21 8.47 -5.53 1.32
N ARG A 22 7.13 -5.46 1.39
CA ARG A 22 6.26 -4.59 0.58
C ARG A 22 5.80 -3.39 1.41
N SER A 23 6.80 -2.63 1.88
CA SER A 23 6.64 -1.58 2.88
C SER A 23 5.78 -0.39 2.45
N VAL A 24 5.28 0.35 3.44
CA VAL A 24 4.67 1.68 3.26
C VAL A 24 5.54 2.59 2.42
N GLU A 25 6.87 2.59 2.67
CA GLU A 25 7.80 3.47 1.97
C GLU A 25 7.90 3.13 0.48
N ALA A 26 7.90 1.84 0.14
CA ALA A 26 7.91 1.40 -1.25
C ALA A 26 6.63 1.83 -1.99
N CYS A 27 5.46 1.63 -1.38
CA CYS A 27 4.17 2.10 -1.91
C CYS A 27 4.18 3.62 -2.09
N TYR A 28 4.52 4.37 -1.04
CA TYR A 28 4.57 5.83 -1.09
C TYR A 28 5.52 6.36 -2.16
N LYS A 29 6.74 5.82 -2.28
CA LYS A 29 7.70 6.26 -3.31
C LYS A 29 7.18 6.02 -4.73
N SER A 30 6.53 4.87 -4.94
CA SER A 30 5.90 4.55 -6.23
C SER A 30 4.75 5.52 -6.55
N SER A 31 3.78 5.64 -5.64
CA SER A 31 2.61 6.51 -5.76
C SER A 31 3.01 7.97 -5.93
N SER A 32 3.97 8.47 -5.13
CA SER A 32 4.48 9.84 -5.20
C SER A 32 5.12 10.14 -6.56
N LYS A 33 5.91 9.21 -7.11
CA LYS A 33 6.49 9.36 -8.45
C LYS A 33 5.40 9.44 -9.52
N ALA A 34 4.40 8.55 -9.47
CA ALA A 34 3.30 8.53 -10.43
C ALA A 34 2.48 9.83 -10.38
N VAL A 35 2.10 10.29 -9.18
CA VAL A 35 1.36 11.54 -8.96
C VAL A 35 2.16 12.75 -9.41
N MET A 36 3.47 12.80 -9.13
CA MET A 36 4.35 13.87 -9.58
C MET A 36 4.40 13.95 -11.11
N LEU A 37 4.54 12.81 -11.79
CA LEU A 37 4.52 12.77 -13.26
C LEU A 37 3.17 13.21 -13.82
N ALA A 38 2.06 12.72 -13.25
CA ALA A 38 0.72 13.13 -13.67
C ALA A 38 0.50 14.65 -13.54
N LYS A 39 0.95 15.25 -12.43
CA LYS A 39 0.91 16.71 -12.24
C LYS A 39 1.82 17.45 -13.22
N LYS A 40 3.02 16.93 -13.47
CA LYS A 40 4.00 17.55 -14.39
C LYS A 40 3.50 17.63 -15.84
N TYR A 41 2.78 16.60 -16.28
CA TYR A 41 2.31 16.46 -17.66
C TYR A 41 0.79 16.66 -17.81
N ASP A 42 0.14 17.22 -16.79
CA ASP A 42 -1.32 17.43 -16.73
C ASP A 42 -2.15 16.22 -17.20
N SER A 43 -1.70 15.03 -16.82
CA SER A 43 -2.30 13.76 -17.24
C SER A 43 -3.32 13.27 -16.21
N LYS A 44 -4.33 12.53 -16.68
CA LYS A 44 -5.24 11.81 -15.79
C LYS A 44 -4.55 10.57 -15.22
N LEU A 45 -4.62 10.40 -13.91
CA LEU A 45 -4.08 9.25 -13.18
C LEU A 45 -5.11 8.76 -12.17
N HIS A 46 -5.31 7.44 -12.14
CA HIS A 46 -6.05 6.77 -11.09
C HIS A 46 -5.13 5.77 -10.40
N VAL A 47 -4.86 5.97 -9.11
CA VAL A 47 -3.99 5.10 -8.32
C VAL A 47 -4.83 4.03 -7.62
N LEU A 48 -4.58 2.78 -7.98
CA LEU A 48 -5.34 1.65 -7.46
C LEU A 48 -4.93 1.30 -6.01
N HIS A 49 -5.83 0.58 -5.34
CA HIS A 49 -5.59 -0.22 -4.13
C HIS A 49 -4.64 0.42 -3.09
N LEU A 50 -4.93 1.65 -2.63
CA LEU A 50 -4.14 2.29 -1.58
C LEU A 50 -4.13 1.45 -0.30
N THR A 51 -3.01 1.49 0.43
CA THR A 51 -2.80 0.67 1.64
C THR A 51 -2.21 1.42 2.83
N SER A 52 -1.94 2.73 2.70
CA SER A 52 -1.30 3.47 3.77
C SER A 52 -1.86 4.88 3.93
N GLN A 53 -1.94 5.35 5.18
CA GLN A 53 -2.25 6.75 5.46
C GLN A 53 -1.25 7.73 4.83
N LYS A 54 0.02 7.33 4.71
CA LYS A 54 1.06 8.17 4.09
C LYS A 54 0.75 8.50 2.63
N GLU A 55 0.17 7.55 1.89
CA GLU A 55 -0.24 7.77 0.50
C GLU A 55 -1.45 8.70 0.36
N LEU A 56 -2.35 8.74 1.36
CA LEU A 56 -3.52 9.63 1.32
C LEU A 56 -3.12 11.11 1.18
N GLY A 57 -1.99 11.50 1.75
CA GLY A 57 -1.43 12.86 1.62
C GLY A 57 -1.05 13.27 0.19
N LEU A 58 -1.05 12.35 -0.78
CA LEU A 58 -0.80 12.63 -2.19
C LEU A 58 -2.05 13.14 -2.93
N PHE A 59 -3.24 12.99 -2.33
CA PHE A 59 -4.54 13.24 -2.96
C PHE A 59 -5.30 14.36 -2.23
N SER A 60 -6.17 15.05 -2.97
CA SER A 60 -7.10 16.04 -2.40
C SER A 60 -8.49 15.44 -2.17
N THR A 61 -9.26 16.03 -1.26
CA THR A 61 -10.68 15.71 -1.03
C THR A 61 -11.59 16.41 -2.06
N GLY A 62 -12.89 16.07 -2.09
CA GLY A 62 -13.88 16.66 -3.02
C GLY A 62 -14.28 15.74 -4.18
N ASP A 63 -15.04 16.28 -5.12
CA ASP A 63 -15.63 15.56 -6.26
C ASP A 63 -14.56 14.90 -7.17
N PRO A 64 -14.52 13.55 -7.27
CA PRO A 64 -13.57 12.84 -8.13
C PRO A 64 -13.67 13.20 -9.61
N CYS A 65 -14.88 13.53 -10.10
CA CYS A 65 -15.08 13.87 -11.52
C CYS A 65 -14.36 15.16 -11.93
N LYS A 66 -13.98 16.00 -10.95
CA LYS A 66 -13.25 17.26 -11.17
C LYS A 66 -11.75 17.14 -10.95
N LYS A 67 -11.22 15.93 -10.72
CA LYS A 67 -9.80 15.70 -10.40
C LYS A 67 -9.08 14.98 -11.52
N ASN A 68 -7.85 15.42 -11.81
CA ASN A 68 -6.93 14.70 -12.69
C ASN A 68 -6.27 13.51 -11.99
N VAL A 69 -6.09 13.58 -10.67
CA VAL A 69 -5.50 12.50 -9.87
C VAL A 69 -6.53 11.98 -8.88
N THR A 70 -6.88 10.71 -8.99
CA THR A 70 -7.85 10.02 -8.13
C THR A 70 -7.23 8.74 -7.59
N ALA A 71 -7.87 8.14 -6.58
CA ALA A 71 -7.44 6.89 -6.00
C ALA A 71 -8.62 6.04 -5.54
N GLU A 72 -8.36 4.77 -5.33
CA GLU A 72 -9.29 3.81 -4.73
C GLU A 72 -8.62 3.01 -3.62
N VAL A 73 -9.45 2.32 -2.83
CA VAL A 73 -9.04 1.36 -1.81
C VAL A 73 -9.92 0.12 -1.94
N CYS A 74 -9.33 -1.05 -1.73
CA CYS A 74 -10.07 -2.31 -1.77
C CYS A 74 -10.57 -2.70 -0.38
N VAL A 75 -11.69 -3.43 -0.30
CA VAL A 75 -12.33 -3.84 0.96
C VAL A 75 -11.38 -4.59 1.89
N HIS A 76 -10.51 -5.45 1.36
CA HIS A 76 -9.55 -6.20 2.19
C HIS A 76 -8.54 -5.27 2.90
N HIS A 77 -8.21 -4.10 2.34
CA HIS A 77 -7.36 -3.10 2.99
C HIS A 77 -8.10 -2.26 4.05
N LEU A 78 -9.43 -2.26 4.02
CA LEU A 78 -10.28 -1.64 5.04
C LEU A 78 -10.65 -2.61 6.16
N HIS A 79 -10.62 -3.91 5.89
CA HIS A 79 -11.10 -4.95 6.80
C HIS A 79 -9.97 -5.66 7.55
N PHE A 80 -8.86 -5.98 6.87
CA PHE A 80 -7.73 -6.67 7.49
C PHE A 80 -6.62 -5.70 7.85
N ASP A 81 -5.89 -6.03 8.91
CA ASP A 81 -4.58 -5.48 9.23
C ASP A 81 -3.54 -6.61 9.39
N GLU A 82 -2.28 -6.23 9.56
CA GLU A 82 -1.16 -7.17 9.61
C GLU A 82 -1.23 -8.20 10.75
N SER A 83 -2.01 -7.97 11.81
CA SER A 83 -2.21 -8.97 12.87
C SER A 83 -2.88 -10.25 12.35
N TYR A 84 -3.62 -10.16 11.24
CA TYR A 84 -4.27 -11.32 10.63
C TYR A 84 -3.28 -12.26 9.91
N TYR A 85 -2.02 -11.86 9.68
CA TYR A 85 -1.04 -12.78 9.09
C TYR A 85 -0.75 -13.98 10.00
N GLU A 86 -0.89 -13.84 11.32
CA GLU A 86 -0.69 -14.95 12.27
C GLU A 86 -1.75 -16.05 12.10
N SER A 87 -3.02 -15.66 11.96
CA SER A 87 -4.15 -16.61 11.87
C SER A 87 -4.49 -17.03 10.45
N MET A 88 -4.31 -16.15 9.46
CA MET A 88 -4.72 -16.37 8.07
C MET A 88 -3.56 -16.76 7.15
N GLY A 89 -2.31 -16.49 7.55
CA GLY A 89 -1.12 -16.82 6.78
C GLY A 89 -1.20 -16.34 5.33
N SER A 90 -0.98 -17.26 4.38
CA SER A 90 -0.95 -16.97 2.94
C SER A 90 -2.30 -16.55 2.34
N LYS A 91 -3.43 -16.76 3.02
CA LYS A 91 -4.77 -16.46 2.48
C LYS A 91 -5.02 -14.96 2.24
N ILE A 92 -4.30 -14.10 2.94
CA ILE A 92 -4.43 -12.64 2.84
C ILE A 92 -3.23 -11.96 2.17
N VAL A 93 -2.31 -12.74 1.59
CA VAL A 93 -1.14 -12.21 0.89
C VAL A 93 -1.58 -11.58 -0.43
N CYS A 94 -1.49 -10.27 -0.53
CA CYS A 94 -1.78 -9.48 -1.73
C CYS A 94 -0.73 -8.41 -1.99
N ASN A 95 -0.78 -7.78 -3.17
CA ASN A 95 0.05 -6.63 -3.51
C ASN A 95 -0.85 -5.45 -3.90
N PRO A 96 -0.75 -4.28 -3.23
CA PRO A 96 0.10 -3.99 -2.08
C PRO A 96 -0.29 -4.84 -0.85
N ALA A 97 0.66 -5.08 0.07
CA ALA A 97 0.41 -5.91 1.24
C ALA A 97 -0.59 -5.25 2.20
N ILE A 98 -1.41 -6.06 2.89
CA ILE A 98 -2.15 -5.67 4.11
C ILE A 98 -1.14 -5.10 5.11
N LYS A 99 -1.41 -3.94 5.69
CA LYS A 99 -0.50 -3.21 6.60
C LYS A 99 -1.07 -3.09 8.00
N THR A 100 -0.38 -2.37 8.89
CA THR A 100 -0.92 -1.95 10.19
C THR A 100 -2.29 -1.29 10.05
N SER A 101 -3.10 -1.36 11.12
CA SER A 101 -4.49 -0.86 11.23
C SER A 101 -4.68 0.67 11.06
N ARG A 102 -3.78 1.37 10.36
CA ARG A 102 -3.81 2.83 10.20
C ARG A 102 -3.78 3.25 8.74
N ILE A 103 -4.79 2.84 7.98
CA ILE A 103 -5.32 3.70 6.91
C ILE A 103 -6.38 4.53 7.64
N GLY A 104 -6.06 5.79 7.95
CA GLY A 104 -6.79 6.62 8.91
C GLY A 104 -8.29 6.34 8.94
N MET A 105 -8.81 6.00 10.12
CA MET A 105 -10.24 6.15 10.38
C MET A 105 -10.61 7.58 10.02
N LEU A 106 -11.65 7.72 9.22
CA LEU A 106 -12.32 8.98 8.90
C LEU A 106 -12.52 9.83 10.17
#